data_AF-A0A2U3QBM5-F1
#
_entry.id   AF-A0A2U3QBM5-F1
#
_cell.length_a   1.000
_cell.length_b   1.000
_cell.length_c   1.000
_cell.angle_alpha   90.00
_cell.angle_beta   90.00
_cell.angle_gamma   90.00
#
_symmetry.space_group_name_H-M   'P 1'
#
loop_
_entity.id
_entity.type
_entity.pdbx_description
1 polymer ?
#
loop_
_entity_poly.entity_id
_entity_poly.type
_entity_poly.pdbx_seq_one_letter_code
_entity_poly.pdbx_strand_id
1 'polypeptide(L)' 'MPIEDDDRPRKKVTHEIGQDLSLLSLEELTERVALLKTEIARLEEAATKKRASRDAANSFFKS' A
#
# COMPACT_ATOMS: atom_id res chain seq x y z
N MET A 1 13.02 23.02 -17.61
CA MET A 1 12.63 22.50 -16.28
C MET A 1 11.56 21.45 -16.50
N PRO A 2 11.68 20.22 -15.98
CA PRO A 2 10.68 19.18 -16.22
C PRO A 2 9.45 19.44 -15.36
N ILE A 3 8.42 19.97 -16.01
CA ILE A 3 7.02 19.52 -16.05
C ILE A 3 6.47 18.96 -14.73
N GLU A 4 5.58 19.76 -14.16
CA GLU A 4 4.73 19.54 -13.00
C GLU A 4 3.92 18.23 -13.13
N ASP A 5 4.40 17.16 -12.51
CA ASP A 5 3.69 15.86 -12.40
C ASP A 5 2.79 15.83 -11.14
N ASP A 6 2.15 16.96 -10.80
CA ASP A 6 1.33 17.12 -9.59
C ASP A 6 -0.18 17.25 -9.89
N ASP A 7 -0.58 16.99 -11.15
CA ASP A 7 -1.99 17.05 -11.61
C ASP A 7 -2.60 15.64 -11.82
N ARG A 8 -2.13 14.66 -11.03
CA ARG A 8 -2.82 13.37 -10.97
C ARG A 8 -4.01 13.54 -10.03
N PRO A 9 -5.25 13.18 -10.43
CA PRO A 9 -6.38 13.20 -9.51
C PRO A 9 -5.99 12.39 -8.28
N ARG A 10 -5.92 13.07 -7.12
CA ARG A 10 -5.67 12.41 -5.83
C ARG A 10 -6.69 11.29 -5.75
N LYS A 11 -6.22 10.04 -5.80
CA LYS A 11 -7.10 8.87 -5.70
C LYS A 11 -7.97 9.13 -4.48
N LYS A 12 -9.29 9.23 -4.68
CA LYS A 12 -10.23 9.35 -3.56
C LYS A 12 -9.86 8.24 -2.58
N VAL A 13 -9.57 8.63 -1.35
CA VAL A 13 -9.31 7.67 -0.28
C VAL A 13 -10.66 6.98 -0.03
N THR A 14 -10.86 5.81 -0.64
CA THR A 14 -12.12 5.04 -0.57
C THR A 14 -12.40 4.54 0.85
N HIS A 15 -11.39 4.54 1.72
CA HIS A 15 -11.46 4.03 3.08
C HIS A 15 -10.42 4.68 4.00
N GLU A 16 -10.86 5.05 5.20
CA GLU A 16 -9.98 5.50 6.30
C GLU A 16 -9.90 4.43 7.40
N ILE A 17 -8.69 4.17 7.90
CA ILE A 17 -8.46 3.17 8.95
C ILE A 17 -9.10 3.64 10.25
N GLY A 18 -9.97 2.81 10.82
CA GLY A 18 -10.69 3.13 12.05
C GLY A 18 -11.91 4.04 11.84
N GLN A 19 -12.33 4.26 10.59
CA GLN A 19 -13.60 4.95 10.32
C GLN A 19 -14.80 4.19 10.93
N ASP A 20 -15.83 4.94 11.30
CA ASP A 20 -17.09 4.33 11.71
C ASP A 20 -17.73 3.55 10.54
N LEU A 21 -18.22 2.34 10.85
CA LEU A 21 -18.83 1.42 9.90
C LEU A 21 -20.36 1.42 9.96
N SER A 22 -20.95 2.14 10.91
CA SER A 22 -22.39 2.11 11.18
C SER A 22 -23.27 2.53 10.00
N LEU A 23 -22.75 3.41 9.13
CA LEU A 23 -23.44 3.93 7.95
C LEU A 23 -23.11 3.18 6.66
N LEU A 24 -22.30 2.13 6.73
CA LEU A 24 -21.82 1.39 5.55
C LEU A 24 -22.66 0.15 5.29
N SER A 25 -22.98 -0.08 4.02
CA SER A 25 -23.59 -1.32 3.57
C SER A 25 -22.59 -2.48 3.57
N LEU A 26 -23.12 -3.71 3.56
CA LEU A 26 -22.31 -4.94 3.47
C LEU A 26 -21.45 -4.98 2.20
N GLU A 27 -21.99 -4.50 1.08
CA GLU A 27 -21.28 -4.44 -0.20
C GLU A 27 -20.09 -3.47 -0.12
N GLU A 28 -20.31 -2.26 0.40
CA GLU A 28 -19.24 -1.28 0.62
C GLU A 28 -18.16 -1.80 1.58
N LEU A 29 -18.54 -2.54 2.63
CA LEU A 29 -17.59 -3.18 3.52
C LEU A 29 -16.75 -4.24 2.78
N THR A 30 -17.39 -5.03 1.91
CA THR A 30 -16.72 -6.07 1.13
C THR A 30 -15.74 -5.48 0.13
N GLU A 31 -16.14 -4.44 -0.60
CA GLU A 31 -15.26 -3.71 -1.53
C GLU A 31 -14.05 -3.11 -0.81
N ARG A 32 -14.26 -2.47 0.35
CA ARG A 32 -13.18 -1.89 1.15
C ARG A 32 -12.22 -2.96 1.66
N VAL A 33 -12.73 -4.10 2.14
CA VAL A 33 -11.91 -5.23 2.56
C VAL A 33 -11.06 -5.75 1.38
N ALA A 34 -11.63 -5.86 0.19
CA ALA A 34 -10.89 -6.30 -0.99
C ALA A 34 -9.75 -5.32 -1.33
N LEU A 35 -10.02 -4.01 -1.34
CA LEU A 35 -9.01 -2.97 -1.58
C LEU A 35 -7.86 -3.04 -0.56
N LEU A 36 -8.18 -3.18 0.73
CA LEU A 36 -7.16 -3.28 1.78
C LEU A 36 -6.32 -4.54 1.66
N LYS A 37 -6.92 -5.69 1.31
CA LYS A 37 -6.17 -6.93 1.08
C LYS A 37 -5.18 -6.79 -0.08
N THR A 38 -5.57 -6.12 -1.17
CA THR A 38 -4.67 -5.82 -2.28
C THR A 38 -3.51 -4.93 -1.83
N GLU A 39 -3.77 -3.90 -1.02
CA GLU A 39 -2.71 -3.02 -0.52
C GLU A 39 -1.78 -3.76 0.46
N ILE A 40 -2.30 -4.63 1.33
CA ILE A 40 -1.49 -5.50 2.20
C ILE A 40 -0.53 -6.34 1.36
N ALA A 41 -1.03 -7.03 0.32
CA ALA A 41 -0.18 -7.85 -0.53
C ALA A 41 0.94 -7.03 -1.20
N ARG A 42 0.62 -5.82 -1.70
CA ARG A 42 1.61 -4.90 -2.27
C ARG A 42 2.69 -4.50 -1.25
N LEU A 43 2.30 -4.20 -0.02
CA LEU A 43 3.23 -3.83 1.05
C LEU A 43 4.13 -5.01 1.45
N GLU A 44 3.58 -6.23 1.53
CA GLU A 44 4.32 -7.45 1.82
C GLU A 44 5.36 -7.76 0.74
N GLU A 45 5.00 -7.60 -0.54
CA GLU A 45 5.94 -7.74 -1.66
C GLU A 45 7.08 -6.72 -1.58
N ALA A 46 6.75 -5.46 -1.31
CA ALA A 46 7.74 -4.40 -1.17
C ALA A 46 8.68 -4.65 0.03
N ALA A 47 8.12 -5.10 1.16
CA ALA A 47 8.89 -5.46 2.34
C ALA A 47 9.84 -6.64 2.06
N THR A 48 9.37 -7.65 1.33
CA THR A 48 10.16 -8.81 0.93
C THR A 48 11.33 -8.41 0.03
N LYS A 49 11.07 -7.58 -0.99
CA LYS A 49 12.11 -7.03 -1.87
C LYS A 49 13.15 -6.22 -1.09
N LYS A 50 12.72 -5.35 -0.16
CA LYS A 50 13.62 -4.58 0.70
C LYS A 50 14.45 -5.46 1.63
N ARG A 51 13.87 -6.52 2.19
CA ARG A 51 14.59 -7.49 3.03
C ARG A 51 15.67 -8.22 2.23
N ALA A 52 15.32 -8.74 1.04
CA ALA A 52 16.28 -9.42 0.17
C ALA A 52 17.46 -8.50 -0.22
N SER A 53 17.18 -7.23 -0.53
CA SER A 53 18.22 -6.24 -0.80
C SER A 53 19.14 -6.00 0.41
N ARG A 54 18.57 -5.86 1.61
CA ARG A 54 19.34 -5.69 2.84
C ARG A 54 20.21 -6.90 3.16
N ASP A 55 19.67 -8.10 2.99
CA ASP A 55 20.38 -9.35 3.30
C ASP A 55 21.51 -9.61 2.31
N ALA A 56 21.31 -9.29 1.02
CA ALA A 56 22.37 -9.30 0.01
C ALA A 56 23.51 -8.30 0.34
N ALA A 57 23.16 -7.07 0.74
CA ALA A 57 24.13 -6.08 1.17
C ALA A 57 24.91 -6.55 2.42
N ASN A 58 24.21 -7.05 3.44
CA ASN A 58 24.85 -7.56 4.66
C ASN A 58 25.81 -8.73 4.40
N SER A 59 25.53 -9.57 3.40
CA SER A 59 26.40 -10.67 3.02
C SER A 59 27.64 -10.18 2.27
N PHE A 60 27.49 -9.13 1.44
CA PHE A 60 28.60 -8.48 0.73
C PHE A 60 29.57 -7.75 1.67
N PHE A 61 29.06 -7.08 2.71
CA PHE A 61 29.89 -6.31 3.67
C PHE A 61 30.48 -7.16 4.82
N LYS A 62 30.10 -8.43 4.97
CA LYS A 62 30.68 -9.36 5.96
C LYS A 62 31.78 -10.27 5.39
N SER A 63 32.17 -10.07 4.14
CA SER A 63 33.33 -10.74 3.51
C SER A 63 34.60 -9.92 3.69
#